data_AF-A0A7Y3MT17-F1
#
_entry.id   AF-A0A7Y3MT17-F1
#
_cell.length_a   1.000
_cell.length_b   1.000
_cell.length_c   1.000
_cell.angle_alpha   90.00
_cell.angle_beta   90.00
_cell.angle_gamma   90.00
#
_symmetry.space_group_name_H-M   'P 1'
#
loop_
_entity.id
_entity.type
_entity.pdbx_description
1 polymer ?
#
loop_
_entity_poly.entity_id
_entity_poly.type
_entity_poly.pdbx_seq_one_letter_code
_entity_poly.pdbx_strand_id
1 'polypeptide(L)'
;MIGPSSPASPPPPRSATIVTAAVALLVAGGGIALWFLRGMEIIEATSRGDFFAPLDAFVAYQREQHPGDLSLEGLRRMHGAGYVAIALLATGLLAGGLGVIHRRRVGAFLHRFFLTPEGPLNLGVFRIIVFGSLLLTVDRSAGVIRAAAERGADLRVAPFGWSAFAAHVPSSAALADAALWVLGIAGVTGLMGFMSRTSALIACLVGTYALGLPNLFGKVDHGSHHLIWFLALLAASRCGDGMSVDAIIRGVRRAGRGDQPAVTPSPAYALPIRFAWLLLGVLYLFPGLWKLLAAGPMWVAGDAVKYHLHRKWILLDWIPAVRIDRMPLVYRAIGAGTILFEISFIGLILFRRTRPLAFIAAELFHFSIRVFMRIRFVALQWCLLVLIDWSRLFAAVGRGLFRVPLAVVYDDGCGFCRRVVAALRTLDWLDRVEWVPARDRTAVERAGLGALPPAALARDIHVARGEEVRPGYAGYQLIARRLPLLWPIVPLLHVWPVTAIGARGYRKVADTRTTCGPDQLRNARPEQRRLWPVTTVGIVLLAGNTLLGLAGITSSWPLSAYPTFAGPVGPDQIVERMVLV
;
A
#
# COMPACT_ATOMS: atom_id res chain seq x y z
N MET A 1 -36.39 -14.35 9.78
CA MET A 1 -37.35 -14.15 8.67
C MET A 1 -36.96 -12.87 7.93
N ILE A 2 -36.38 -13.03 6.74
CA ILE A 2 -35.97 -11.93 5.85
C ILE A 2 -36.93 -12.01 4.66
N GLY A 3 -37.66 -10.92 4.38
CA GLY A 3 -38.68 -10.88 3.32
C GLY A 3 -38.11 -11.10 1.91
N PRO A 4 -38.96 -11.42 0.93
CA PRO A 4 -38.52 -11.80 -0.41
C PRO A 4 -37.85 -10.63 -1.13
N SER A 5 -36.66 -10.88 -1.67
CA SER A 5 -35.91 -9.97 -2.52
C SER A 5 -36.70 -9.66 -3.80
N SER A 6 -36.98 -8.38 -4.04
CA SER A 6 -37.48 -7.89 -5.33
C SER A 6 -36.55 -8.32 -6.48
N PRO A 7 -37.07 -8.75 -7.64
CA PRO A 7 -36.25 -9.18 -8.77
C PRO A 7 -35.42 -8.00 -9.30
N ALA A 8 -34.11 -8.21 -9.36
CA ALA A 8 -33.18 -7.24 -9.93
C ALA A 8 -33.54 -6.95 -11.39
N SER A 9 -33.70 -5.67 -11.74
CA SER A 9 -33.88 -5.23 -13.12
C SER A 9 -32.70 -5.73 -13.99
N PRO A 10 -32.96 -6.20 -15.22
CA PRO A 10 -31.90 -6.68 -16.10
C PRO A 10 -30.89 -5.55 -16.37
N PRO A 11 -29.59 -5.85 -16.42
CA PRO A 11 -28.58 -4.83 -16.66
C PRO A 11 -28.80 -4.22 -18.06
N PRO A 12 -28.71 -2.88 -18.20
CA PRO A 12 -28.68 -2.27 -19.53
C PRO A 12 -27.48 -2.82 -20.31
N PRO A 13 -27.58 -2.94 -21.64
CA PRO A 13 -26.57 -3.60 -22.45
C PRO A 13 -25.19 -2.97 -22.24
N ARG A 14 -24.15 -3.82 -22.19
CA ARG A 14 -22.74 -3.42 -21.99
C ARG A 14 -22.31 -2.30 -22.95
N SER A 15 -22.91 -2.25 -24.15
CA SER A 15 -22.68 -1.25 -25.20
C SER A 15 -22.92 0.18 -24.72
N ALA A 16 -24.04 0.47 -24.04
CA ALA A 16 -24.37 1.85 -23.63
C ALA A 16 -23.32 2.43 -22.67
N THR A 17 -22.79 1.62 -21.76
CA THR A 17 -21.80 2.05 -20.76
C THR A 17 -20.41 2.26 -21.36
N ILE A 18 -20.04 1.41 -22.32
CA ILE A 18 -18.78 1.52 -23.07
C ILE A 18 -18.84 2.75 -23.97
N VAL A 19 -19.97 2.98 -24.63
CA VAL A 19 -20.19 4.15 -25.48
C VAL A 19 -20.12 5.43 -24.66
N THR A 20 -20.78 5.52 -23.50
CA THR A 20 -20.72 6.74 -22.68
C THR A 20 -19.33 7.01 -22.08
N ALA A 21 -18.61 5.97 -21.64
CA ALA A 21 -17.23 6.11 -21.17
C ALA A 21 -16.26 6.46 -22.31
N ALA A 22 -16.45 5.88 -23.50
CA ALA A 22 -15.68 6.20 -24.70
C ALA A 22 -15.94 7.62 -25.17
N VAL A 23 -17.20 8.09 -25.15
CA VAL A 23 -17.56 9.48 -25.45
C VAL A 23 -16.95 10.44 -24.43
N ALA A 24 -16.97 10.13 -23.13
CA ALA A 24 -16.32 10.96 -22.13
C ALA A 24 -14.80 11.02 -22.30
N LEU A 25 -14.15 9.89 -22.61
CA LEU A 25 -12.73 9.83 -22.93
C LEU A 25 -12.39 10.52 -24.26
N LEU A 26 -13.28 10.47 -25.26
CA LEU A 26 -13.14 11.17 -26.53
C LEU A 26 -13.36 12.68 -26.39
N VAL A 27 -14.25 13.12 -25.50
CA VAL A 27 -14.47 14.55 -25.23
C VAL A 27 -13.33 15.12 -24.40
N ALA A 28 -12.89 14.41 -23.34
CA ALA A 28 -11.74 14.84 -22.54
C ALA A 28 -10.43 14.74 -23.35
N GLY A 29 -10.19 13.60 -24.00
CA GLY A 29 -9.02 13.39 -24.86
C GLY A 29 -9.05 14.27 -26.11
N GLY A 30 -10.23 14.51 -26.68
CA GLY A 30 -10.45 15.41 -27.81
C GLY A 30 -10.25 16.87 -27.43
N GLY A 31 -10.74 17.33 -26.27
CA GLY A 31 -10.50 18.68 -25.77
C GLY A 31 -9.04 18.94 -25.41
N ILE A 32 -8.37 17.95 -24.80
CA ILE A 32 -6.92 17.99 -24.55
C ILE A 32 -6.15 18.00 -25.88
N ALA A 33 -6.52 17.16 -26.84
CA ALA A 33 -5.90 17.11 -28.16
C ALA A 33 -6.14 18.39 -28.97
N LEU A 34 -7.36 18.96 -28.94
CA LEU A 34 -7.69 20.23 -29.60
C LEU A 34 -6.85 21.37 -29.00
N TRP A 35 -6.65 21.37 -27.68
CA TRP A 35 -5.76 22.33 -27.02
C TRP A 35 -4.28 22.12 -27.40
N PHE A 36 -3.80 20.88 -27.50
CA PHE A 36 -2.45 20.61 -27.99
C PHE A 36 -2.26 21.01 -29.46
N LEU A 37 -3.30 20.91 -30.29
CA LEU A 37 -3.24 21.20 -31.73
C LEU A 37 -3.47 22.69 -32.06
N ARG A 38 -4.36 23.37 -31.34
CA ARG A 38 -4.84 24.74 -31.64
C ARG A 38 -4.61 25.73 -30.49
N GLY A 39 -4.18 25.26 -29.32
CA GLY A 39 -4.00 26.11 -28.14
C GLY A 39 -3.04 27.27 -28.40
N MET A 40 -2.05 27.10 -29.28
CA MET A 40 -1.14 28.18 -29.69
C MET A 40 -1.83 29.29 -30.47
N GLU A 41 -2.68 28.96 -31.46
CA GLU A 41 -3.46 29.92 -32.24
C GLU A 41 -4.44 30.69 -31.34
N ILE A 42 -5.03 29.98 -30.39
CA ILE A 42 -5.95 30.53 -29.40
C ILE A 42 -5.22 31.48 -28.45
N ILE A 43 -4.06 31.07 -27.90
CA ILE A 43 -3.23 31.91 -27.02
C ILE A 43 -2.80 33.21 -27.72
N GLU A 44 -2.41 33.12 -28.99
CA GLU A 44 -2.06 34.29 -29.80
C GLU A 44 -3.28 35.19 -30.08
N ALA A 45 -4.46 34.63 -30.31
CA ALA A 45 -5.71 35.39 -30.46
C ALA A 45 -6.14 36.07 -29.15
N THR A 46 -6.14 35.36 -28.01
CA THR A 46 -6.48 35.92 -26.68
C THR A 46 -5.45 36.96 -26.23
N SER A 47 -4.17 36.79 -26.56
CA SER A 47 -3.13 37.78 -26.22
C SER A 47 -3.34 39.15 -26.91
N ARG A 48 -4.05 39.13 -28.05
CA ARG A 48 -4.47 40.31 -28.83
C ARG A 48 -5.85 40.85 -28.41
N GLY A 49 -6.58 40.14 -27.54
CA GLY A 49 -7.92 40.52 -27.08
C GLY A 49 -9.06 40.08 -28.00
N ASP A 50 -8.80 39.12 -28.90
CA ASP A 50 -9.71 38.78 -30.02
C ASP A 50 -10.43 37.42 -29.84
N PHE A 51 -10.54 36.88 -28.62
CA PHE A 51 -11.01 35.50 -28.44
C PHE A 51 -12.31 35.36 -27.64
N PHE A 52 -12.33 35.72 -26.36
CA PHE A 52 -13.48 35.44 -25.48
C PHE A 52 -13.47 36.39 -24.28
N ALA A 53 -14.43 37.31 -24.23
CA ALA A 53 -14.43 38.44 -23.30
C ALA A 53 -14.17 38.11 -21.80
N PRO A 54 -14.71 37.02 -21.22
CA PRO A 54 -14.38 36.63 -19.85
C PRO A 54 -12.92 36.20 -19.65
N LEU A 55 -12.33 35.55 -20.66
CA LEU A 55 -10.92 35.15 -20.62
C LEU A 55 -10.01 36.36 -20.85
N ASP A 56 -10.38 37.25 -21.77
CA ASP A 56 -9.67 38.51 -22.02
C ASP A 56 -9.67 39.39 -20.75
N ALA A 57 -10.79 39.44 -20.01
CA ALA A 57 -10.90 40.15 -18.74
C ALA A 57 -10.06 39.52 -17.62
N PHE A 58 -10.03 38.18 -17.52
CA PHE A 58 -9.15 37.48 -16.56
C PHE A 58 -7.66 37.75 -16.86
N VAL A 59 -7.29 37.76 -18.14
CA VAL A 59 -5.92 38.07 -18.58
C VAL A 59 -5.57 39.52 -18.27
N ALA A 60 -6.44 40.47 -18.55
CA ALA A 60 -6.24 41.88 -18.19
C ALA A 60 -6.03 42.05 -16.67
N TYR A 61 -6.84 41.38 -15.84
CA TYR A 61 -6.68 41.37 -14.39
C TYR A 61 -5.33 40.77 -13.94
N GLN A 62 -4.88 39.67 -14.54
CA GLN A 62 -3.58 39.06 -14.23
C GLN A 62 -2.40 39.94 -14.68
N ARG A 63 -2.54 40.66 -15.80
CA ARG A 63 -1.53 41.65 -16.26
C ARG A 63 -1.35 42.78 -15.24
N GLU A 64 -2.42 43.21 -14.58
CA GLU A 64 -2.36 44.21 -13.50
C GLU A 64 -1.68 43.68 -12.23
N GLN A 65 -1.88 42.40 -11.88
CA GLN A 65 -1.32 41.79 -10.67
C GLN A 65 0.15 41.35 -10.82
N HIS A 66 0.59 41.01 -12.04
CA HIS A 66 1.94 40.50 -12.33
C HIS A 66 2.62 41.25 -13.49
N PRO A 67 2.92 42.56 -13.34
CA PRO A 67 3.44 43.40 -14.42
C PRO A 67 4.82 42.97 -14.97
N GLY A 68 5.57 42.14 -14.22
CA GLY A 68 6.91 41.69 -14.61
C GLY A 68 7.00 40.44 -15.51
N ASP A 69 5.91 39.69 -15.72
CA ASP A 69 5.92 38.40 -16.46
C ASP A 69 5.14 38.45 -17.79
N LEU A 70 5.10 39.64 -18.41
CA LEU A 70 4.37 39.92 -19.66
C LEU A 70 5.06 39.44 -20.94
N SER A 71 6.15 38.68 -20.83
CA SER A 71 6.76 38.04 -22.00
C SER A 71 5.75 37.08 -22.67
N LEU A 72 5.85 36.91 -23.99
CA LEU A 72 5.05 35.93 -24.74
C LEU A 72 5.08 34.53 -24.09
N GLU A 73 6.21 34.18 -23.47
CA GLU A 73 6.43 32.94 -22.74
C GLU A 73 5.69 32.88 -21.39
N GLY A 74 5.62 34.00 -20.65
CA GLY A 74 4.84 34.14 -19.42
C GLY A 74 3.33 34.08 -19.68
N LEU A 75 2.86 34.76 -20.72
CA LEU A 75 1.47 34.69 -21.19
C LEU A 75 1.08 33.28 -21.64
N ARG A 76 1.97 32.57 -22.36
CA ARG A 76 1.79 31.16 -22.75
C ARG A 76 1.59 30.25 -21.54
N ARG A 77 2.37 30.43 -20.46
CA ARG A 77 2.21 29.64 -19.22
C ARG A 77 0.88 29.93 -18.54
N MET A 78 0.51 31.20 -18.39
CA MET A 78 -0.73 31.62 -17.73
C MET A 78 -1.98 31.13 -18.47
N HIS A 79 -2.02 31.26 -19.80
CA HIS A 79 -3.14 30.78 -20.60
C HIS A 79 -3.23 29.25 -20.59
N GLY A 80 -2.09 28.56 -20.72
CA GLY A 80 -2.06 27.09 -20.68
C GLY A 80 -2.61 26.51 -19.38
N ALA A 81 -2.26 27.10 -18.25
CA ALA A 81 -2.78 26.73 -16.93
C ALA A 81 -4.31 26.89 -16.84
N GLY A 82 -4.84 28.03 -17.31
CA GLY A 82 -6.28 28.32 -17.29
C GLY A 82 -7.10 27.35 -18.13
N TYR A 83 -6.66 27.04 -19.36
CA TYR A 83 -7.34 26.06 -20.22
C TYR A 83 -7.32 24.65 -19.65
N VAL A 84 -6.18 24.22 -19.10
CA VAL A 84 -6.07 22.92 -18.44
C VAL A 84 -7.02 22.86 -17.24
N ALA A 85 -7.11 23.92 -16.43
CA ALA A 85 -8.04 23.99 -15.31
C ALA A 85 -9.51 23.89 -15.77
N ILE A 86 -9.89 24.60 -16.84
CA ILE A 86 -11.25 24.52 -17.42
C ILE A 86 -11.54 23.11 -17.95
N ALA A 87 -10.61 22.50 -18.69
CA ALA A 87 -10.75 21.15 -19.21
C ALA A 87 -10.90 20.10 -18.11
N LEU A 88 -10.13 20.25 -17.02
CA LEU A 88 -10.24 19.39 -15.83
C LEU A 88 -11.58 19.59 -15.11
N LEU A 89 -12.04 20.83 -14.97
CA LEU A 89 -13.34 21.15 -14.38
C LEU A 89 -14.48 20.53 -15.20
N ALA A 90 -14.46 20.71 -16.53
CA ALA A 90 -15.44 20.13 -17.44
C ALA A 90 -15.42 18.59 -17.38
N THR A 91 -14.24 17.99 -17.34
CA THR A 91 -14.07 16.53 -17.18
C THR A 91 -14.61 16.06 -15.83
N GLY A 92 -14.35 16.81 -14.75
CA GLY A 92 -14.86 16.53 -13.40
C GLY A 92 -16.38 16.62 -13.32
N LEU A 93 -16.98 17.65 -13.91
CA LEU A 93 -18.44 17.82 -13.99
C LEU A 93 -19.08 16.71 -14.81
N LEU A 94 -18.49 16.34 -15.95
CA LEU A 94 -18.95 15.23 -16.78
C LEU A 94 -18.87 13.91 -16.02
N ALA A 95 -17.74 13.62 -15.37
CA ALA A 95 -17.57 12.42 -14.55
C ALA A 95 -18.56 12.39 -13.38
N GLY A 96 -18.82 13.52 -12.73
CA GLY A 96 -19.84 13.67 -11.69
C GLY A 96 -21.25 13.40 -12.20
N GLY A 97 -21.62 14.00 -13.34
CA GLY A 97 -22.90 13.77 -14.00
C GLY A 97 -23.11 12.31 -14.39
N LEU A 98 -22.09 11.66 -14.99
CA LEU A 98 -22.09 10.22 -15.28
C LEU A 98 -22.17 9.38 -14.01
N GLY A 99 -21.52 9.80 -12.93
CA GLY A 99 -21.62 9.18 -11.61
C GLY A 99 -23.05 9.19 -11.07
N VAL A 100 -23.77 10.31 -11.22
CA VAL A 100 -25.17 10.45 -10.81
C VAL A 100 -26.09 9.60 -11.70
N ILE A 101 -25.93 9.66 -13.03
CA ILE A 101 -26.71 8.87 -13.99
C ILE A 101 -26.53 7.38 -13.72
N HIS A 102 -25.30 6.95 -13.44
CA HIS A 102 -24.96 5.54 -13.16
C HIS A 102 -24.83 5.23 -11.67
N ARG A 103 -25.48 5.99 -10.78
CA ARG A 103 -25.34 5.88 -9.31
C ARG A 103 -25.51 4.46 -8.76
N ARG A 104 -26.42 3.66 -9.35
CA ARG A 104 -26.63 2.25 -8.94
C ARG A 104 -25.41 1.39 -9.26
N ARG A 105 -24.78 1.57 -10.42
CA ARG A 105 -23.59 0.84 -10.84
C ARG A 105 -22.36 1.29 -10.05
N VAL A 106 -22.21 2.60 -9.87
CA VAL A 106 -21.15 3.19 -9.04
C VAL A 106 -21.27 2.69 -7.60
N GLY A 107 -22.47 2.74 -7.01
CA GLY A 107 -22.73 2.20 -5.67
C GLY A 107 -22.42 0.72 -5.55
N ALA A 108 -22.85 -0.10 -6.52
CA ALA A 108 -22.51 -1.53 -6.55
C ALA A 108 -21.01 -1.78 -6.70
N PHE A 109 -20.31 -0.98 -7.50
CA PHE A 109 -18.86 -1.04 -7.64
C PHE A 109 -18.16 -0.67 -6.32
N LEU A 110 -18.52 0.45 -5.69
CA LEU A 110 -17.94 0.89 -4.42
C LEU A 110 -18.19 -0.14 -3.30
N HIS A 111 -19.41 -0.67 -3.23
CA HIS A 111 -19.75 -1.75 -2.30
C HIS A 111 -18.85 -2.97 -2.52
N ARG A 112 -18.68 -3.42 -3.77
CA ARG A 112 -17.77 -4.55 -4.08
C ARG A 112 -16.31 -4.20 -3.77
N PHE A 113 -15.86 -3.01 -4.11
CA PHE A 113 -14.47 -2.59 -3.91
C PHE A 113 -14.08 -2.59 -2.43
N PHE A 114 -14.93 -2.03 -1.55
CA PHE A 114 -14.64 -1.92 -0.12
C PHE A 114 -15.07 -3.14 0.70
N LEU A 115 -16.16 -3.81 0.33
CA LEU A 115 -16.81 -4.83 1.16
C LEU A 115 -16.66 -6.26 0.63
N THR A 116 -15.86 -6.50 -0.41
CA THR A 116 -15.49 -7.89 -0.76
C THR A 116 -14.63 -8.48 0.36
N PRO A 117 -15.05 -9.61 0.97
CA PRO A 117 -14.26 -10.25 2.02
C PRO A 117 -12.92 -10.78 1.51
N GLU A 118 -11.85 -10.56 2.27
CA GLU A 118 -10.52 -11.15 2.02
C GLU A 118 -10.02 -11.90 3.27
N GLY A 119 -9.01 -12.76 3.12
CA GLY A 119 -8.32 -13.41 4.24
C GLY A 119 -7.30 -12.48 4.91
N PRO A 120 -6.76 -12.86 6.09
CA PRO A 120 -5.84 -12.02 6.85
C PRO A 120 -4.41 -11.95 6.27
N LEU A 121 -4.05 -12.83 5.33
CA LEU A 121 -2.69 -12.98 4.81
C LEU A 121 -2.19 -11.70 4.12
N ASN A 122 -2.97 -11.12 3.20
CA ASN A 122 -2.61 -9.88 2.52
C ASN A 122 -2.33 -8.74 3.50
N LEU A 123 -3.13 -8.64 4.57
CA LEU A 123 -2.95 -7.62 5.61
C LEU A 123 -1.71 -7.89 6.48
N GLY A 124 -1.42 -9.16 6.77
CA GLY A 124 -0.19 -9.58 7.45
C GLY A 124 1.07 -9.21 6.65
N VAL A 125 1.07 -9.46 5.34
CA VAL A 125 2.16 -9.05 4.44
C VAL A 125 2.29 -7.53 4.40
N PHE A 126 1.18 -6.79 4.27
CA PHE A 126 1.20 -5.33 4.32
C PHE A 126 1.81 -4.80 5.62
N ARG A 127 1.46 -5.41 6.77
CA ARG A 127 2.06 -5.09 8.06
C ARG A 127 3.60 -5.28 8.03
N ILE A 128 4.06 -6.44 7.57
CA ILE A 128 5.49 -6.76 7.48
C ILE A 128 6.22 -5.76 6.57
N ILE A 129 5.65 -5.43 5.41
CA ILE A 129 6.22 -4.44 4.48
C ILE A 129 6.36 -3.08 5.16
N VAL A 130 5.30 -2.57 5.80
CA VAL A 130 5.31 -1.23 6.42
C VAL A 130 6.33 -1.15 7.56
N PHE A 131 6.38 -2.14 8.45
CA PHE A 131 7.37 -2.15 9.53
C PHE A 131 8.79 -2.41 9.04
N GLY A 132 8.98 -3.24 8.00
CA GLY A 132 10.28 -3.42 7.35
C GLY A 132 10.78 -2.12 6.73
N SER A 133 9.92 -1.41 5.99
CA SER A 133 10.21 -0.09 5.44
C SER A 133 10.50 0.94 6.54
N LEU A 134 9.75 0.91 7.65
CA LEU A 134 10.01 1.79 8.80
C LEU A 134 11.40 1.56 9.37
N LEU A 135 11.78 0.31 9.67
CA LEU A 135 13.09 -0.02 10.23
C LEU A 135 14.23 0.44 9.31
N LEU A 136 14.11 0.20 8.00
CA LEU A 136 15.08 0.68 7.01
C LEU A 136 15.14 2.21 6.92
N THR A 137 14.02 2.90 7.15
CA THR A 137 13.94 4.36 7.11
C THR A 137 14.55 4.97 8.37
N VAL A 138 14.24 4.39 9.54
CA VAL A 138 14.79 4.81 10.84
C VAL A 138 16.31 4.65 10.85
N ASP A 139 16.83 3.51 10.41
CA ASP A 139 18.27 3.24 10.30
C ASP A 139 18.98 4.30 9.44
N ARG A 140 18.46 4.57 8.24
CA ARG A 140 19.06 5.53 7.31
C ARG A 140 18.91 6.99 7.73
N SER A 141 17.84 7.33 8.45
CA SER A 141 17.54 8.71 8.84
C SER A 141 18.03 9.06 10.25
N ALA A 142 18.53 8.10 11.03
CA ALA A 142 18.94 8.31 12.43
C ALA A 142 19.89 9.50 12.61
N GLY A 143 20.93 9.61 11.76
CA GLY A 143 21.87 10.73 11.81
C GLY A 143 21.21 12.09 11.52
N VAL A 144 20.32 12.14 10.53
CA VAL A 144 19.59 13.37 10.17
C VAL A 144 18.61 13.77 11.29
N ILE A 145 17.96 12.80 11.93
CA ILE A 145 17.04 13.04 13.05
C ILE A 145 17.79 13.60 14.26
N ARG A 146 18.95 13.03 14.61
CA ARG A 146 19.81 13.54 15.68
C ARG A 146 20.28 14.96 15.39
N ALA A 147 20.81 15.20 14.19
CA ALA A 147 21.27 16.52 13.78
C ALA A 147 20.13 17.55 13.78
N ALA A 148 18.91 17.16 13.41
CA ALA A 148 17.73 18.02 13.49
C ALA A 148 17.32 18.31 14.94
N ALA A 149 17.49 17.35 15.84
CA ALA A 149 17.11 17.51 17.26
C ALA A 149 18.05 18.43 18.04
N GLU A 150 19.33 18.48 17.65
CA GLU A 150 20.36 19.34 18.25
C GLU A 150 20.30 20.78 17.75
N ARG A 151 19.63 21.04 16.62
CA ARG A 151 19.44 22.40 16.11
C ARG A 151 18.48 23.18 17.01
N GLY A 152 18.86 24.41 17.31
CA GLY A 152 18.08 25.33 18.14
C GLY A 152 16.67 25.58 17.61
N ALA A 153 15.74 25.89 18.52
CA ALA A 153 14.34 26.14 18.18
C ALA A 153 14.14 27.44 17.37
N ASP A 154 15.10 28.36 17.45
CA ASP A 154 15.21 29.61 16.71
C ASP A 154 15.36 29.42 15.19
N LEU A 155 15.96 28.31 14.76
CA LEU A 155 16.14 27.99 13.34
C LEU A 155 14.94 27.26 12.73
N ARG A 156 13.89 27.00 13.51
CA ARG A 156 12.74 26.23 13.04
C ARG A 156 11.83 27.08 12.16
N VAL A 157 11.49 26.55 11.01
CA VAL A 157 10.45 27.05 10.11
C VAL A 157 9.34 26.00 10.07
N ALA A 158 8.21 26.34 10.70
CA ALA A 158 7.10 25.41 10.88
C ALA A 158 6.52 24.94 9.53
N PRO A 159 6.28 23.63 9.36
CA PRO A 159 5.43 23.13 8.29
C PRO A 159 4.05 23.79 8.30
N PHE A 160 3.38 23.79 7.16
CA PHE A 160 2.00 24.27 7.09
C PHE A 160 1.12 23.53 8.11
N GLY A 161 0.36 24.28 8.90
CA GLY A 161 -0.49 23.77 10.00
C GLY A 161 0.23 23.50 11.33
N TRP A 162 1.56 23.70 11.42
CA TRP A 162 2.34 23.43 12.63
C TRP A 162 2.80 24.68 13.38
N SER A 163 2.49 25.89 12.92
CA SER A 163 3.02 27.14 13.50
C SER A 163 2.82 27.26 15.01
N ALA A 164 1.64 26.92 15.54
CA ALA A 164 1.34 26.94 16.96
C ALA A 164 2.13 25.90 17.79
N PHE A 165 2.57 24.81 17.15
CA PHE A 165 3.21 23.67 17.82
C PHE A 165 4.73 23.67 17.64
N ALA A 166 5.25 24.16 16.51
CA ALA A 166 6.65 24.00 16.11
C ALA A 166 7.65 24.57 17.13
N ALA A 167 7.31 25.69 17.78
CA ALA A 167 8.12 26.28 18.85
C ALA A 167 8.16 25.40 20.12
N HIS A 168 7.08 24.66 20.37
CA HIS A 168 6.89 23.85 21.57
C HIS A 168 7.31 22.38 21.38
N VAL A 169 7.67 21.95 20.17
CA VAL A 169 8.14 20.58 19.93
C VAL A 169 9.45 20.39 20.73
N PRO A 170 9.49 19.47 21.71
CA PRO A 170 10.71 19.24 22.46
C PRO A 170 11.75 18.62 21.51
N SER A 171 12.97 19.15 21.50
CA SER A 171 14.09 18.54 20.78
C SER A 171 15.32 18.52 21.67
N SER A 172 15.89 17.33 21.81
CA SER A 172 17.20 17.10 22.40
C SER A 172 17.76 15.81 21.82
N ALA A 173 19.08 15.67 21.81
CA ALA A 173 19.74 14.44 21.35
C ALA A 173 19.20 13.22 22.13
N ALA A 174 19.05 13.33 23.45
CA ALA A 174 18.52 12.28 24.30
C ALA A 174 17.07 11.87 23.94
N LEU A 175 16.20 12.85 23.66
CA LEU A 175 14.82 12.54 23.27
C LEU A 175 14.74 11.94 21.87
N ALA A 176 15.57 12.40 20.93
CA ALA A 176 15.67 11.82 19.60
C ALA A 176 16.16 10.36 19.67
N ASP A 177 17.19 10.07 20.47
CA ASP A 177 17.68 8.70 20.68
C ASP A 177 16.63 7.80 21.32
N ALA A 178 15.94 8.29 22.35
CA ALA A 178 14.84 7.55 22.96
C ALA A 178 13.73 7.25 21.93
N ALA A 179 13.36 8.22 21.10
CA ALA A 179 12.37 8.04 20.05
C ALA A 179 12.82 7.02 18.99
N LEU A 180 14.10 7.04 18.59
CA LEU A 180 14.68 6.07 17.66
C LEU A 180 14.68 4.65 18.25
N TRP A 181 15.03 4.48 19.52
CA TRP A 181 14.96 3.18 20.20
C TRP A 181 13.53 2.65 20.29
N VAL A 182 12.58 3.49 20.70
CA VAL A 182 11.16 3.12 20.76
C VAL A 182 10.65 2.74 19.38
N LEU A 183 11.04 3.46 18.33
CA LEU A 183 10.70 3.11 16.95
C LEU A 183 11.32 1.80 16.48
N GLY A 184 12.58 1.53 16.85
CA GLY A 184 13.23 0.26 16.58
C GLY A 184 12.49 -0.92 17.22
N ILE A 185 12.15 -0.79 18.51
CA ILE A 185 11.40 -1.83 19.26
C ILE A 185 9.99 -2.01 18.71
N ALA A 186 9.25 -0.91 18.48
CA ALA A 186 7.92 -0.96 17.88
C ALA A 186 7.97 -1.53 16.45
N GLY A 187 9.03 -1.22 15.71
CA GLY A 187 9.32 -1.74 14.38
C GLY A 187 9.50 -3.26 14.38
N VAL A 188 10.39 -3.78 15.22
CA VAL A 188 10.68 -5.22 15.31
C VAL A 188 9.46 -6.00 15.83
N THR A 189 8.81 -5.53 16.89
CA THR A 189 7.60 -6.18 17.42
C THR A 189 6.45 -6.14 16.42
N GLY A 190 6.26 -5.00 15.74
CA GLY A 190 5.27 -4.84 14.67
C GLY A 190 5.54 -5.74 13.45
N LEU A 191 6.80 -5.88 13.04
CA LEU A 191 7.23 -6.80 11.98
C LEU A 191 6.83 -8.25 12.31
N MET A 192 7.21 -8.73 13.50
CA MET A 192 6.84 -10.05 14.01
C MET A 192 5.33 -10.22 14.22
N GLY A 193 4.59 -9.12 14.31
CA GLY A 193 3.17 -9.12 14.63
C GLY A 193 2.90 -9.50 16.08
N PHE A 194 3.73 -9.02 17.00
CA PHE A 194 3.51 -9.09 18.44
C PHE A 194 2.90 -7.77 18.90
N MET A 195 1.76 -7.82 19.60
CA MET A 195 0.98 -6.64 19.98
C MET A 195 0.74 -5.68 18.80
N SER A 196 0.42 -6.25 17.63
CA SER A 196 0.53 -5.62 16.31
C SER A 196 -0.10 -4.23 16.22
N ARG A 197 -1.29 -4.05 16.80
CA ARG A 197 -2.02 -2.78 16.79
C ARG A 197 -1.36 -1.74 17.69
N THR A 198 -0.90 -2.16 18.86
CA THR A 198 -0.20 -1.31 19.81
C THR A 198 1.16 -0.89 19.25
N SER A 199 1.93 -1.81 18.68
CA SER A 199 3.18 -1.49 18.00
C SER A 199 2.95 -0.50 16.85
N ALA A 200 1.88 -0.66 16.06
CA ALA A 200 1.54 0.26 14.99
C ALA A 200 1.14 1.65 15.51
N LEU A 201 0.38 1.71 16.61
CA LEU A 201 0.01 2.98 17.26
C LEU A 201 1.25 3.71 17.79
N ILE A 202 2.10 3.01 18.54
CA ILE A 202 3.35 3.58 19.07
C ILE A 202 4.24 4.07 17.93
N ALA A 203 4.46 3.24 16.91
CA ALA A 203 5.25 3.62 15.74
C ALA A 203 4.64 4.79 14.97
N CYS A 204 3.31 4.89 14.87
CA CYS A 204 2.63 6.03 14.25
C CYS A 204 2.89 7.32 15.03
N LEU A 205 2.68 7.31 16.35
CA LEU A 205 2.81 8.49 17.21
C LEU A 205 4.27 8.95 17.31
N VAL A 206 5.16 8.03 17.69
CA VAL A 206 6.59 8.33 17.83
C VAL A 206 7.23 8.60 16.48
N GLY A 207 6.78 7.94 15.40
CA GLY A 207 7.25 8.18 14.05
C GLY A 207 6.85 9.55 13.53
N THR A 208 5.64 10.01 13.84
CA THR A 208 5.19 11.37 13.50
C THR A 208 6.11 12.43 14.12
N TYR A 209 6.56 12.19 15.35
CA TYR A 209 7.55 13.02 16.02
C TYR A 209 8.95 12.89 15.39
N ALA A 210 9.57 11.70 15.46
CA ALA A 210 10.96 11.52 15.11
C ALA A 210 11.24 11.78 13.62
N LEU A 211 10.40 11.28 12.72
CA LEU A 211 10.52 11.52 11.27
C LEU A 211 10.06 12.94 10.90
N GLY A 212 9.34 13.62 11.79
CA GLY A 212 8.90 15.01 11.64
C GLY A 212 9.98 16.04 12.01
N LEU A 213 10.93 15.69 12.90
CA LEU A 213 11.97 16.62 13.36
C LEU A 213 12.76 17.26 12.21
N PRO A 214 13.27 16.51 11.21
CA PRO A 214 13.98 17.11 10.08
C PRO A 214 13.12 18.05 9.22
N ASN A 215 11.79 17.89 9.26
CA ASN A 215 10.86 18.68 8.47
C ASN A 215 10.57 20.06 9.08
N LEU A 216 11.09 20.37 10.28
CA LEU A 216 10.91 21.66 10.96
C LEU A 216 11.87 22.76 10.47
N PHE A 217 12.64 22.54 9.41
CA PHE A 217 13.68 23.46 8.95
C PHE A 217 13.42 23.96 7.51
N GLY A 218 12.15 24.25 7.20
CA GLY A 218 11.72 24.93 5.97
C GLY A 218 11.50 24.01 4.76
N LYS A 219 12.25 22.91 4.66
CA LYS A 219 12.00 21.86 3.65
C LYS A 219 11.35 20.64 4.30
N VAL A 220 10.20 20.26 3.77
CA VAL A 220 9.53 18.99 4.12
C VAL A 220 9.97 17.92 3.12
N ASP A 221 10.42 16.77 3.62
CA ASP A 221 10.79 15.61 2.81
C ASP A 221 9.67 14.58 2.70
N HIS A 222 9.34 14.21 1.47
CA HIS A 222 8.20 13.33 1.17
C HIS A 222 8.52 11.83 1.22
N GLY A 223 9.70 11.44 1.71
CA GLY A 223 10.15 10.05 1.72
C GLY A 223 9.42 9.15 2.74
N SER A 224 8.80 9.71 3.78
CA SER A 224 8.32 8.95 4.95
C SER A 224 6.84 9.17 5.33
N HIS A 225 6.14 10.12 4.71
CA HIS A 225 4.76 10.47 5.07
C HIS A 225 3.81 9.28 5.02
N HIS A 226 3.89 8.49 3.94
CA HIS A 226 3.02 7.34 3.72
C HIS A 226 3.21 6.24 4.78
N LEU A 227 4.39 6.13 5.40
CA LEU A 227 4.60 5.21 6.51
C LEU A 227 3.72 5.58 7.70
N ILE A 228 3.61 6.87 8.04
CA ILE A 228 2.73 7.33 9.12
C ILE A 228 1.27 7.00 8.81
N TRP A 229 0.82 7.23 7.57
CA TRP A 229 -0.55 6.93 7.16
C TRP A 229 -0.85 5.44 7.25
N PHE A 230 0.06 4.60 6.78
CA PHE A 230 -0.10 3.15 6.80
C PHE A 230 -0.01 2.59 8.22
N LEU A 231 0.84 3.13 9.08
CA LEU A 231 0.87 2.77 10.51
C LEU A 231 -0.44 3.14 11.21
N ALA A 232 -1.04 4.29 10.92
CA ALA A 232 -2.35 4.68 11.43
C ALA A 232 -3.45 3.69 10.97
N LEU A 233 -3.46 3.31 9.69
CA LEU A 233 -4.37 2.27 9.18
C LEU A 233 -4.16 0.93 9.88
N LEU A 234 -2.90 0.51 10.06
CA LEU A 234 -2.55 -0.74 10.73
C LEU A 234 -2.99 -0.74 12.20
N ALA A 235 -2.81 0.36 12.93
CA ALA A 235 -3.24 0.53 14.33
C ALA A 235 -4.76 0.39 14.48
N ALA A 236 -5.52 0.92 13.53
CA ALA A 236 -6.98 0.82 13.47
C ALA A 236 -7.48 -0.56 12.97
N SER A 237 -6.62 -1.37 12.35
CA SER A 237 -7.00 -2.62 11.69
C SER A 237 -6.75 -3.87 12.53
N ARG A 238 -7.12 -5.04 11.98
CA ARG A 238 -6.83 -6.37 12.55
C ARG A 238 -5.54 -6.96 11.98
N CYS A 239 -4.50 -6.14 11.83
CA CYS A 239 -3.24 -6.52 11.19
C CYS A 239 -2.47 -7.65 11.89
N GLY A 240 -2.82 -7.98 13.13
CA GLY A 240 -2.26 -9.11 13.87
C GLY A 240 -2.97 -10.45 13.64
N ASP A 241 -3.96 -10.57 12.76
CA ASP A 241 -4.68 -11.84 12.52
C ASP A 241 -4.01 -12.77 11.50
N GLY A 242 -2.98 -12.29 10.77
CA GLY A 242 -2.27 -13.07 9.75
C GLY A 242 -0.76 -12.87 9.84
N MET A 243 -0.01 -13.94 9.56
CA MET A 243 1.47 -13.97 9.58
C MET A 243 2.07 -13.30 10.82
N SER A 244 1.58 -13.64 12.01
CA SER A 244 1.91 -12.94 13.25
C SER A 244 2.01 -13.85 14.46
N VAL A 245 2.85 -13.44 15.43
CA VAL A 245 2.89 -14.05 16.76
C VAL A 245 1.53 -13.92 17.47
N ASP A 246 0.87 -12.78 17.31
CA ASP A 246 -0.48 -12.52 17.83
C ASP A 246 -1.52 -13.55 17.37
N ALA A 247 -1.48 -13.98 16.09
CA ALA A 247 -2.39 -14.98 15.55
C ALA A 247 -2.11 -16.35 16.15
N ILE A 248 -0.83 -16.72 16.32
CA ILE A 248 -0.42 -17.96 17.00
C ILE A 248 -0.96 -17.97 18.43
N ILE A 249 -0.68 -16.93 19.22
CA ILE A 249 -1.11 -16.85 20.62
C ILE A 249 -2.64 -16.93 20.73
N ARG A 250 -3.38 -16.16 19.92
CA ARG A 250 -4.85 -16.19 19.94
C ARG A 250 -5.41 -17.53 19.48
N GLY A 251 -4.85 -18.13 18.44
CA GLY A 251 -5.25 -19.44 17.93
C GLY A 251 -5.08 -20.54 18.98
N VAL A 252 -3.90 -20.59 19.60
CA VAL A 252 -3.58 -21.53 20.69
C VAL A 252 -4.53 -21.36 21.88
N ARG A 253 -4.75 -20.11 22.34
CA ARG A 253 -5.65 -19.85 23.48
C ARG A 253 -7.09 -20.27 23.20
N ARG A 254 -7.62 -20.01 21.99
CA ARG A 254 -8.97 -20.41 21.57
C ARG A 254 -9.09 -21.93 21.47
N ALA A 255 -8.16 -22.56 20.80
CA ALA A 255 -8.11 -24.01 20.65
C ALA A 255 -8.03 -24.75 22.00
N GLY A 256 -7.28 -24.19 22.95
CA GLY A 256 -7.21 -24.69 24.33
C GLY A 256 -8.55 -24.62 25.08
N ARG A 257 -9.46 -23.72 24.71
CA ARG A 257 -10.83 -23.62 25.27
C ARG A 257 -11.87 -24.49 24.56
N GLY A 258 -11.44 -25.25 23.54
CA GLY A 258 -12.33 -26.04 22.70
C GLY A 258 -13.02 -25.24 21.59
N ASP A 259 -12.69 -23.96 21.41
CA ASP A 259 -13.28 -23.13 20.35
C ASP A 259 -12.76 -23.57 18.98
N GLN A 260 -13.66 -23.83 18.03
CA GLN A 260 -13.24 -24.15 16.67
C GLN A 260 -12.62 -22.94 15.94
N PRO A 261 -11.63 -23.15 15.05
CA PRO A 261 -10.95 -22.05 14.36
C PRO A 261 -11.88 -21.31 13.38
N ALA A 262 -12.25 -20.06 13.68
CA ALA A 262 -13.16 -19.25 12.86
C ALA A 262 -12.47 -18.05 12.19
N VAL A 263 -11.29 -18.25 11.57
CA VAL A 263 -10.69 -17.20 10.73
C VAL A 263 -11.33 -17.24 9.35
N THR A 264 -12.50 -16.63 9.24
CA THR A 264 -13.21 -16.48 7.96
C THR A 264 -12.77 -15.22 7.22
N PRO A 265 -12.85 -15.18 5.88
CA PRO A 265 -12.68 -13.96 5.11
C PRO A 265 -13.62 -12.84 5.58
N SER A 266 -13.16 -11.58 5.55
CA SER A 266 -13.98 -10.42 5.96
C SER A 266 -13.51 -9.12 5.33
N PRO A 267 -14.41 -8.14 5.16
CA PRO A 267 -14.05 -6.76 4.80
C PRO A 267 -13.04 -6.11 5.75
N ALA A 268 -12.99 -6.53 7.02
CA ALA A 268 -12.07 -5.98 8.01
C ALA A 268 -10.58 -6.14 7.64
N TYR A 269 -10.25 -7.12 6.77
CA TYR A 269 -8.90 -7.31 6.26
C TYR A 269 -8.66 -6.57 4.93
N ALA A 270 -9.71 -6.40 4.12
CA ALA A 270 -9.63 -5.71 2.84
C ALA A 270 -9.57 -4.18 2.99
N LEU A 271 -10.43 -3.59 3.83
CA LEU A 271 -10.57 -2.13 4.00
C LEU A 271 -9.24 -1.37 4.19
N PRO A 272 -8.33 -1.74 5.12
CA PRO A 272 -7.09 -0.98 5.31
C PRO A 272 -6.22 -0.99 4.04
N ILE A 273 -6.21 -2.11 3.32
CA ILE A 273 -5.49 -2.24 2.04
C ILE A 273 -6.15 -1.35 0.97
N ARG A 274 -7.48 -1.27 0.92
CA ARG A 274 -8.20 -0.41 -0.03
C ARG A 274 -7.93 1.07 0.22
N PHE A 275 -7.90 1.50 1.48
CA PHE A 275 -7.49 2.87 1.81
C PHE A 275 -6.02 3.12 1.47
N ALA A 276 -5.11 2.16 1.72
CA ALA A 276 -3.72 2.29 1.32
C ALA A 276 -3.58 2.46 -0.20
N TRP A 277 -4.34 1.72 -1.00
CA TRP A 277 -4.38 1.90 -2.46
C TRP A 277 -4.83 3.31 -2.84
N LEU A 278 -5.94 3.79 -2.27
CA LEU A 278 -6.44 5.13 -2.59
C LEU A 278 -5.48 6.25 -2.15
N LEU A 279 -4.80 6.09 -1.01
CA LEU A 279 -3.75 7.01 -0.56
C LEU A 279 -2.56 7.02 -1.54
N LEU A 280 -2.12 5.85 -2.04
CA LEU A 280 -1.14 5.79 -3.12
C LEU A 280 -1.68 6.43 -4.41
N GLY A 281 -2.96 6.22 -4.72
CA GLY A 281 -3.66 6.87 -5.83
C GLY A 281 -3.53 8.39 -5.79
N VAL A 282 -3.91 8.98 -4.66
CA VAL A 282 -3.81 10.41 -4.36
C VAL A 282 -2.36 10.89 -4.41
N LEU A 283 -1.42 10.10 -3.89
CA LEU A 283 0.01 10.41 -3.88
C LEU A 283 0.57 10.67 -5.28
N TYR A 284 0.16 9.89 -6.29
CA TYR A 284 0.59 10.11 -7.68
C TYR A 284 -0.30 11.09 -8.45
N LEU A 285 -1.60 11.12 -8.16
CA LEU A 285 -2.57 11.94 -8.88
C LEU A 285 -2.20 13.43 -8.82
N PHE A 286 -1.94 13.96 -7.62
CA PHE A 286 -1.73 15.40 -7.46
C PHE A 286 -0.43 15.90 -8.07
N PRO A 287 0.73 15.21 -7.95
CA PRO A 287 1.90 15.56 -8.73
C PRO A 287 1.63 15.66 -10.23
N GLY A 288 0.93 14.69 -10.82
CA GLY A 288 0.59 14.72 -12.25
C GLY A 288 -0.36 15.86 -12.60
N LEU A 289 -1.37 16.08 -11.78
CA LEU A 289 -2.34 17.17 -11.95
C LEU A 289 -1.65 18.54 -11.92
N TRP A 290 -0.77 18.77 -10.95
CA TRP A 290 -0.07 20.04 -10.81
C TRP A 290 0.97 20.25 -11.92
N LYS A 291 1.62 19.19 -12.44
CA LYS A 291 2.48 19.31 -13.63
C LYS A 291 1.69 19.82 -14.84
N LEU A 292 0.48 19.29 -15.04
CA LEU A 292 -0.42 19.77 -16.08
C LEU A 292 -0.88 21.21 -15.83
N LEU A 293 -1.28 21.53 -14.61
CA LEU A 293 -1.81 22.86 -14.27
C LEU A 293 -0.74 23.95 -14.31
N ALA A 294 0.46 23.71 -13.80
CA ALA A 294 1.47 24.77 -13.64
C ALA A 294 2.44 24.89 -14.82
N ALA A 295 2.75 23.80 -15.50
CA ALA A 295 3.74 23.78 -16.58
C ALA A 295 3.19 23.26 -17.93
N GLY A 296 2.00 22.65 -17.92
CA GLY A 296 1.19 22.34 -19.11
C GLY A 296 1.99 21.71 -20.27
N PRO A 297 2.11 22.38 -21.43
CA PRO A 297 2.75 21.81 -22.61
C PRO A 297 4.22 21.44 -22.40
N MET A 298 4.96 22.11 -21.50
CA MET A 298 6.40 21.90 -21.32
C MET A 298 6.74 20.48 -20.84
N TRP A 299 5.85 19.84 -20.09
CA TRP A 299 6.03 18.46 -19.68
C TRP A 299 5.83 17.49 -20.84
N VAL A 300 4.83 17.73 -21.71
CA VAL A 300 4.56 16.88 -22.87
C VAL A 300 5.58 17.09 -23.98
N ALA A 301 6.03 18.34 -24.18
CA ALA A 301 7.13 18.71 -25.07
C ALA A 301 8.51 18.22 -24.56
N GLY A 302 8.59 17.81 -23.29
CA GLY A 302 9.76 17.19 -22.68
C GLY A 302 10.80 18.16 -22.10
N ASP A 303 10.62 19.46 -22.28
CA ASP A 303 11.54 20.49 -21.80
C ASP A 303 11.66 20.46 -20.26
N ALA A 304 10.54 20.30 -19.56
CA ALA A 304 10.54 20.20 -18.09
C ALA A 304 11.40 19.02 -17.59
N VAL A 305 11.32 17.86 -18.27
CA VAL A 305 12.13 16.69 -17.94
C VAL A 305 13.61 16.99 -18.11
N LYS A 306 13.98 17.57 -19.27
CA LYS A 306 15.37 17.93 -19.58
C LYS A 306 15.95 18.88 -18.53
N TYR A 307 15.23 19.94 -18.18
CA TYR A 307 15.72 20.94 -17.23
C TYR A 307 15.78 20.41 -15.79
N HIS A 308 14.83 19.56 -15.37
CA HIS A 308 14.93 18.89 -14.07
C HIS A 308 16.13 17.95 -13.97
N LEU A 309 16.45 17.23 -15.05
CA LEU A 309 17.65 16.39 -15.12
C LEU A 309 18.91 17.25 -14.99
N HIS A 310 19.06 18.28 -15.82
CA HIS A 310 20.22 19.17 -15.80
C HIS A 310 20.41 19.84 -14.44
N ARG A 311 19.35 20.38 -13.86
CA ARG A 311 19.40 20.96 -12.51
C ARG A 311 19.90 19.95 -11.47
N LYS A 312 19.45 18.70 -11.53
CA LYS A 312 19.88 17.66 -10.59
C LYS A 312 21.31 17.23 -10.81
N TRP A 313 21.75 17.12 -12.05
CA TRP A 313 23.11 16.75 -12.40
C TRP A 313 24.12 17.78 -11.94
N ILE A 314 23.80 19.07 -12.17
CA ILE A 314 24.61 20.19 -11.69
C ILE A 314 24.68 20.22 -10.16
N LEU A 315 23.53 20.12 -9.47
CA LEU A 315 23.47 20.13 -8.01
C LEU A 315 24.34 19.03 -7.37
N LEU A 316 24.49 17.90 -8.06
CA LEU A 316 25.21 16.73 -7.57
C LEU A 316 26.62 16.61 -8.14
N ASP A 317 27.06 17.59 -8.96
CA ASP A 317 28.28 17.53 -9.76
C ASP A 317 28.46 16.16 -10.45
N TRP A 318 27.40 15.69 -11.09
CA TRP A 318 27.32 14.32 -11.59
C TRP A 318 26.46 14.23 -12.86
N ILE A 319 26.94 13.48 -13.85
CA ILE A 319 26.23 13.21 -15.09
C ILE A 319 26.10 11.69 -15.28
N PRO A 320 24.93 11.17 -15.70
CA PRO A 320 24.76 9.75 -15.99
C PRO A 320 25.52 9.34 -17.26
N ALA A 321 25.96 8.08 -17.29
CA ALA A 321 26.63 7.51 -18.47
C ALA A 321 25.73 7.54 -19.72
N VAL A 322 24.43 7.27 -19.56
CA VAL A 322 23.44 7.38 -20.64
C VAL A 322 22.87 8.80 -20.66
N ARG A 323 23.23 9.54 -21.72
CA ARG A 323 22.84 10.94 -21.93
C ARG A 323 21.46 11.07 -22.59
N ILE A 324 20.41 10.75 -21.82
CA ILE A 324 19.01 10.85 -22.27
C ILE A 324 18.59 12.28 -22.66
N ASP A 325 19.30 13.29 -22.16
CA ASP A 325 19.10 14.69 -22.52
C ASP A 325 19.50 15.01 -23.97
N ARG A 326 20.29 14.14 -24.60
CA ARG A 326 20.66 14.21 -26.03
C ARG A 326 19.69 13.43 -26.93
N MET A 327 18.61 12.89 -26.38
CA MET A 327 17.65 12.04 -27.09
C MET A 327 16.24 12.66 -27.06
N PRO A 328 15.91 13.59 -27.97
CA PRO A 328 14.65 14.36 -27.96
C PRO A 328 13.38 13.52 -27.87
N LEU A 329 13.31 12.44 -28.65
CA LEU A 329 12.14 11.55 -28.62
C LEU A 329 12.00 10.84 -27.27
N VAL A 330 13.12 10.50 -26.61
CA VAL A 330 13.12 9.77 -25.35
C VAL A 330 12.63 10.67 -24.21
N TYR A 331 13.20 11.87 -24.03
CA TYR A 331 12.77 12.73 -22.93
C TYR A 331 11.36 13.30 -23.14
N ARG A 332 10.89 13.47 -24.40
CA ARG A 332 9.48 13.75 -24.73
C ARG A 332 8.55 12.63 -24.30
N ALA A 333 8.89 11.39 -24.67
CA ALA A 333 8.12 10.21 -24.28
C ALA A 333 8.10 10.03 -22.75
N ILE A 334 9.21 10.30 -22.06
CA ILE A 334 9.29 10.29 -20.59
C ILE A 334 8.37 11.37 -20.00
N GLY A 335 8.36 12.59 -20.54
CA GLY A 335 7.54 13.69 -20.04
C GLY A 335 6.04 13.41 -20.17
N ALA A 336 5.58 13.03 -21.36
CA ALA A 336 4.20 12.61 -21.60
C ALA A 336 3.82 11.36 -20.80
N GLY A 337 4.72 10.37 -20.76
CA GLY A 337 4.55 9.13 -20.00
C GLY A 337 4.45 9.36 -18.49
N THR A 338 5.20 10.33 -17.94
CA THR A 338 5.14 10.72 -16.53
C THR A 338 3.76 11.24 -16.15
N ILE A 339 3.22 12.20 -16.92
CA ILE A 339 1.87 12.74 -16.69
C ILE A 339 0.82 11.63 -16.80
N LEU A 340 0.89 10.84 -17.88
CA LEU A 340 -0.06 9.77 -18.12
C LEU A 340 -0.04 8.76 -16.97
N PHE A 341 1.13 8.33 -16.54
CA PHE A 341 1.30 7.43 -15.40
C PHE A 341 0.70 8.04 -14.12
N GLU A 342 1.14 9.23 -13.73
CA GLU A 342 0.76 9.85 -12.45
C GLU A 342 -0.76 10.05 -12.33
N ILE A 343 -1.41 10.53 -13.41
CA ILE A 343 -2.86 10.78 -13.43
C ILE A 343 -3.65 9.48 -13.55
N SER A 344 -3.22 8.55 -14.41
CA SER A 344 -3.95 7.29 -14.62
C SER A 344 -3.78 6.31 -13.44
N PHE A 345 -2.74 6.46 -12.61
CA PHE A 345 -2.41 5.54 -11.53
C PHE A 345 -3.62 5.25 -10.63
N ILE A 346 -4.33 6.30 -10.17
CA ILE A 346 -5.50 6.13 -9.31
C ILE A 346 -6.62 5.33 -9.97
N GLY A 347 -6.79 5.41 -11.30
CA GLY A 347 -7.75 4.59 -12.04
C GLY A 347 -7.26 3.16 -12.23
N LEU A 348 -5.98 2.98 -12.57
CA LEU A 348 -5.37 1.67 -12.81
C LEU A 348 -5.41 0.78 -11.56
N ILE A 349 -5.27 1.35 -10.35
CA ILE A 349 -5.29 0.57 -9.10
C ILE A 349 -6.69 0.06 -8.72
N LEU A 350 -7.77 0.66 -9.24
CA LEU A 350 -9.14 0.28 -8.87
C LEU A 350 -9.52 -1.08 -9.44
N PHE A 351 -8.97 -1.44 -10.61
CA PHE A 351 -9.31 -2.69 -11.28
C PHE A 351 -8.22 -3.73 -11.09
N ARG A 352 -8.64 -4.94 -10.70
CA ARG A 352 -7.74 -6.08 -10.47
C ARG A 352 -6.85 -6.41 -11.69
N ARG A 353 -7.35 -6.21 -12.92
CA ARG A 353 -6.62 -6.54 -14.15
C ARG A 353 -5.51 -5.52 -14.48
N THR A 354 -5.70 -4.26 -14.14
CA THR A 354 -4.75 -3.17 -14.43
C THR A 354 -3.81 -2.88 -13.27
N ARG A 355 -4.08 -3.37 -12.06
CA ARG A 355 -3.18 -3.24 -10.90
C ARG A 355 -1.74 -3.69 -11.14
N PRO A 356 -1.46 -4.83 -11.80
CA PRO A 356 -0.08 -5.22 -12.11
C PRO A 356 0.63 -4.20 -13.00
N LEU A 357 -0.08 -3.60 -13.97
CA LEU A 357 0.47 -2.52 -14.79
C LEU A 357 0.80 -1.29 -13.94
N ALA A 358 -0.08 -0.89 -13.02
CA ALA A 358 0.20 0.22 -12.09
C ALA A 358 1.45 -0.03 -11.24
N PHE A 359 1.60 -1.25 -10.71
CA PHE A 359 2.78 -1.66 -9.94
C PHE A 359 4.07 -1.58 -10.77
N ILE A 360 4.09 -2.20 -11.96
CA ILE A 360 5.27 -2.20 -12.83
C ILE A 360 5.63 -0.78 -13.27
N ALA A 361 4.64 0.03 -13.66
CA ALA A 361 4.86 1.41 -14.07
C ALA A 361 5.45 2.27 -12.93
N ALA A 362 4.94 2.09 -11.70
CA ALA A 362 5.46 2.83 -10.54
C ALA A 362 6.88 2.40 -10.15
N GLU A 363 7.19 1.10 -10.18
CA GLU A 363 8.56 0.63 -9.95
C GLU A 363 9.54 1.13 -11.02
N LEU A 364 9.14 1.09 -12.29
CA LEU A 364 9.95 1.62 -13.40
C LEU A 364 10.17 3.14 -13.26
N PHE A 365 9.13 3.87 -12.86
CA PHE A 365 9.20 5.31 -12.61
C PHE A 365 10.19 5.65 -11.48
N HIS A 366 10.12 4.96 -10.34
CA HIS A 366 11.07 5.19 -9.24
C HIS A 366 12.48 4.70 -9.55
N PHE A 367 12.60 3.61 -10.30
CA PHE A 367 13.88 3.12 -10.79
C PHE A 367 14.54 4.15 -11.71
N SER A 368 13.80 4.72 -12.66
CA SER A 368 14.34 5.73 -13.58
C SER A 368 14.78 7.00 -12.85
N ILE A 369 13.98 7.49 -11.90
CA ILE A 369 14.35 8.62 -11.04
C ILE A 369 15.62 8.32 -10.23
N ARG A 370 15.78 7.10 -9.72
CA ARG A 370 16.99 6.70 -9.01
C ARG A 370 18.22 6.71 -9.93
N VAL A 371 18.09 6.15 -11.13
CA VAL A 371 19.19 6.05 -12.09
C VAL A 371 19.59 7.43 -12.63
N PHE A 372 18.63 8.28 -12.98
CA PHE A 372 18.89 9.54 -13.68
C PHE A 372 18.90 10.78 -12.78
N MET A 373 18.36 10.73 -11.55
CA MET A 373 18.32 11.88 -10.63
C MET A 373 18.94 11.60 -9.26
N ARG A 374 19.39 10.37 -8.99
CA ARG A 374 19.91 9.90 -7.68
C ARG A 374 18.95 10.14 -6.49
N ILE A 375 17.65 10.29 -6.75
CA ILE A 375 16.62 10.40 -5.72
C ILE A 375 16.14 8.99 -5.35
N ARG A 376 15.97 8.73 -4.06
CA ARG A 376 15.65 7.39 -3.54
C ARG A 376 14.32 7.41 -2.79
N PHE A 377 13.30 6.76 -3.35
CA PHE A 377 12.00 6.54 -2.71
C PHE A 377 11.83 5.11 -2.22
N VAL A 378 12.84 4.58 -1.51
CA VAL A 378 12.90 3.15 -1.17
C VAL A 378 11.70 2.71 -0.34
N ALA A 379 11.31 3.48 0.69
CA ALA A 379 10.14 3.14 1.51
C ALA A 379 8.85 3.04 0.66
N LEU A 380 8.65 3.98 -0.26
CA LEU A 380 7.49 4.01 -1.14
C LEU A 380 7.48 2.81 -2.10
N GLN A 381 8.62 2.46 -2.71
CA GLN A 381 8.74 1.28 -3.59
C GLN A 381 8.38 -0.01 -2.87
N TRP A 382 8.89 -0.19 -1.64
CA TRP A 382 8.50 -1.35 -0.83
C TRP A 382 7.01 -1.32 -0.52
N CYS A 383 6.44 -0.17 -0.20
CA CYS A 383 5.01 -0.06 0.06
C CYS A 383 4.12 -0.31 -1.18
N LEU A 384 4.61 -0.13 -2.41
CA LEU A 384 3.87 -0.46 -3.64
C LEU A 384 3.54 -1.96 -3.76
N LEU A 385 4.27 -2.82 -3.05
CA LEU A 385 4.00 -4.25 -2.94
C LEU A 385 2.60 -4.57 -2.36
N VAL A 386 1.94 -3.60 -1.70
CA VAL A 386 0.55 -3.72 -1.26
C VAL A 386 -0.45 -3.92 -2.40
N LEU A 387 -0.07 -3.60 -3.65
CA LEU A 387 -0.90 -3.80 -4.84
C LEU A 387 -1.01 -5.28 -5.25
N ILE A 388 -0.06 -6.11 -4.80
CA ILE A 388 0.04 -7.54 -5.11
C ILE A 388 -0.94 -8.34 -4.25
N ASP A 389 -1.61 -9.31 -4.86
CA ASP A 389 -2.47 -10.27 -4.17
C ASP A 389 -1.62 -11.44 -3.65
N TRP A 390 -0.99 -11.22 -2.49
CA TRP A 390 -0.08 -12.18 -1.86
C TRP A 390 -0.72 -13.52 -1.55
N SER A 391 -2.00 -13.53 -1.19
CA SER A 391 -2.75 -14.75 -0.90
C SER A 391 -2.85 -15.62 -2.15
N ARG A 392 -3.18 -15.03 -3.31
CA ARG A 392 -3.20 -15.77 -4.58
C ARG A 392 -1.81 -16.16 -5.05
N LEU A 393 -0.81 -15.29 -4.86
CA LEU A 393 0.57 -15.57 -5.24
C LEU A 393 1.12 -16.75 -4.44
N PHE A 394 1.00 -16.74 -3.11
CA PHE A 394 1.46 -17.83 -2.26
C PHE A 394 0.70 -19.13 -2.51
N ALA A 395 -0.61 -19.08 -2.74
CA ALA A 395 -1.36 -20.27 -3.12
C ALA A 395 -0.92 -20.83 -4.49
N ALA A 396 -0.57 -19.96 -5.45
CA ALA A 396 -0.05 -20.39 -6.75
C ALA A 396 1.34 -21.03 -6.63
N VAL A 397 2.24 -20.39 -5.88
CA VAL A 397 3.57 -20.95 -5.55
C VAL A 397 3.43 -22.28 -4.82
N GLY A 398 2.52 -22.35 -3.84
CA GLY A 398 2.22 -23.57 -3.09
C GLY A 398 1.74 -24.72 -3.98
N ARG A 399 0.86 -24.46 -4.96
CA ARG A 399 0.42 -25.47 -5.93
C ARG A 399 1.55 -25.92 -6.86
N GLY A 400 2.47 -25.01 -7.21
CA GLY A 400 3.65 -25.32 -8.03
C GLY A 400 4.66 -26.20 -7.29
N LEU A 401 5.04 -25.80 -6.07
CA LEU A 401 5.99 -26.53 -5.23
C LEU A 401 5.40 -27.84 -4.70
N PHE A 402 4.10 -27.87 -4.40
CA PHE A 402 3.43 -28.97 -3.75
C PHE A 402 2.11 -29.35 -4.44
N ARG A 403 2.22 -30.12 -5.53
CA ARG A 403 1.08 -30.57 -6.35
C ARG A 403 -0.01 -31.27 -5.55
N VAL A 404 0.37 -32.16 -4.63
CA VAL A 404 -0.56 -32.89 -3.76
C VAL A 404 -0.66 -32.21 -2.38
N PRO A 405 -1.87 -31.89 -1.87
CA PRO A 405 -2.03 -31.35 -0.52
C PRO A 405 -1.58 -32.37 0.53
N LEU A 406 -1.19 -31.88 1.70
CA LEU A 406 -0.80 -32.72 2.84
C LEU A 406 -1.99 -32.82 3.79
N ALA A 407 -2.63 -33.98 3.90
CA ALA A 407 -3.70 -34.17 4.89
C ALA A 407 -3.08 -34.53 6.24
N VAL A 408 -3.49 -33.82 7.29
CA VAL A 408 -3.00 -34.00 8.65
C VAL A 408 -4.20 -34.32 9.54
N VAL A 409 -4.32 -35.59 9.90
CA VAL A 409 -5.34 -36.08 10.82
C VAL A 409 -4.84 -35.92 12.25
N TYR A 410 -5.62 -35.20 13.07
CA TYR A 410 -5.29 -34.92 14.46
C TYR A 410 -6.48 -35.20 15.39
N ASP A 411 -6.18 -35.53 16.64
CA ASP A 411 -7.20 -35.70 17.66
C ASP A 411 -7.78 -34.34 18.09
N ASP A 412 -9.00 -34.07 17.67
CA ASP A 412 -9.75 -32.86 18.02
C ASP A 412 -10.38 -32.91 19.42
N GLY A 413 -10.40 -34.07 20.08
CA GLY A 413 -10.76 -34.22 21.48
C GLY A 413 -9.66 -33.76 22.45
N CYS A 414 -8.39 -33.86 22.06
CA CYS A 414 -7.25 -33.49 22.89
C CYS A 414 -6.91 -31.99 22.79
N GLY A 415 -6.99 -31.27 23.92
CA GLY A 415 -6.66 -29.83 23.99
C GLY A 415 -5.22 -29.49 23.60
N PHE A 416 -4.25 -30.36 23.89
CA PHE A 416 -2.88 -30.18 23.43
C PHE A 416 -2.78 -30.27 21.90
N CYS A 417 -3.40 -31.28 21.29
CA CYS A 417 -3.39 -31.46 19.83
C CYS A 417 -4.04 -30.29 19.12
N ARG A 418 -5.20 -29.82 19.61
CA ARG A 418 -5.86 -28.62 19.08
C ARG A 418 -4.97 -27.38 19.14
N ARG A 419 -4.22 -27.18 20.24
CA ARG A 419 -3.28 -26.05 20.38
C ARG A 419 -2.15 -26.13 19.35
N VAL A 420 -1.54 -27.30 19.17
CA VAL A 420 -0.46 -27.51 18.20
C VAL A 420 -0.97 -27.27 16.77
N VAL A 421 -2.10 -27.87 16.41
CA VAL A 421 -2.71 -27.66 15.08
C VAL A 421 -3.10 -26.19 14.86
N ALA A 422 -3.64 -25.51 15.87
CA ALA A 422 -3.98 -24.11 15.75
C ALA A 422 -2.73 -23.23 15.50
N ALA A 423 -1.60 -23.52 16.15
CA ALA A 423 -0.34 -22.83 15.86
C ALA A 423 0.12 -23.11 14.42
N LEU A 424 0.22 -24.38 14.02
CA LEU A 424 0.72 -24.75 12.69
C LEU A 424 -0.17 -24.23 11.55
N ARG A 425 -1.50 -24.20 11.75
CA ARG A 425 -2.45 -23.65 10.77
C ARG A 425 -2.19 -22.18 10.45
N THR A 426 -1.72 -21.38 11.42
CA THR A 426 -1.37 -19.97 11.17
C THR A 426 -0.12 -19.80 10.31
N LEU A 427 0.70 -20.86 10.19
CA LEU A 427 1.93 -20.89 9.41
C LEU A 427 1.72 -21.47 8.00
N ASP A 428 0.53 -21.99 7.69
CA ASP A 428 0.19 -22.55 6.38
C ASP A 428 -0.08 -21.43 5.36
N TRP A 429 0.95 -20.65 5.06
CA TRP A 429 0.87 -19.50 4.16
C TRP A 429 0.69 -19.90 2.69
N LEU A 430 1.03 -21.15 2.35
CA LEU A 430 0.92 -21.70 1.00
C LEU A 430 -0.44 -22.38 0.74
N ASP A 431 -1.27 -22.56 1.78
CA ASP A 431 -2.58 -23.20 1.71
C ASP A 431 -2.49 -24.64 1.15
N ARG A 432 -1.52 -25.41 1.65
CA ARG A 432 -1.21 -26.78 1.18
C ARG A 432 -1.31 -27.84 2.26
N VAL A 433 -1.87 -27.53 3.43
CA VAL A 433 -2.12 -28.50 4.50
C VAL A 433 -3.62 -28.57 4.80
N GLU A 434 -4.21 -29.75 4.60
CA GLU A 434 -5.59 -30.03 4.97
C GLU A 434 -5.63 -30.55 6.41
N TRP A 435 -6.28 -29.81 7.31
CA TRP A 435 -6.34 -30.16 8.73
C TRP A 435 -7.63 -30.93 9.03
N VAL A 436 -7.51 -32.23 9.29
CA VAL A 436 -8.65 -33.15 9.39
C VAL A 436 -8.87 -33.59 10.85
N PRO A 437 -10.02 -33.28 11.46
CA PRO A 437 -10.39 -33.80 12.77
C PRO A 437 -10.55 -35.33 12.72
N ALA A 438 -9.92 -36.07 13.64
CA ALA A 438 -9.97 -37.53 13.67
C ALA A 438 -11.38 -38.10 13.90
N ARG A 439 -12.27 -37.34 14.56
CA ARG A 439 -13.67 -37.73 14.80
C ARG A 439 -14.58 -37.58 13.58
N ASP A 440 -14.17 -36.81 12.57
CA ASP A 440 -14.90 -36.68 11.30
C ASP A 440 -14.49 -37.80 10.35
N ARG A 441 -15.17 -38.95 10.44
CA ARG A 441 -14.84 -40.14 9.65
C ARG A 441 -14.92 -39.91 8.15
N THR A 442 -15.92 -39.16 7.69
CA THR A 442 -16.08 -38.82 6.28
C THR A 442 -14.89 -37.99 5.76
N ALA A 443 -14.36 -37.07 6.57
CA ALA A 443 -13.16 -36.32 6.20
C ALA A 443 -11.88 -37.18 6.22
N VAL A 444 -11.76 -38.09 7.17
CA VAL A 444 -10.64 -39.05 7.25
C VAL A 444 -10.62 -40.00 6.04
N GLU A 445 -11.78 -40.49 5.62
CA GLU A 445 -11.93 -41.33 4.42
C GLU A 445 -11.51 -40.58 3.16
N ARG A 446 -11.97 -39.33 2.98
CA ARG A 446 -11.55 -38.47 1.87
C ARG A 446 -10.04 -38.19 1.85
N ALA A 447 -9.40 -38.18 3.02
CA ALA A 447 -7.96 -38.02 3.16
C ALA A 447 -7.16 -39.31 2.85
N GLY A 448 -7.82 -40.42 2.50
CA GLY A 448 -7.18 -41.71 2.22
C GLY A 448 -6.79 -42.50 3.47
N LEU A 449 -7.32 -42.15 4.64
CA LEU A 449 -6.96 -42.74 5.94
C LEU A 449 -8.11 -43.55 6.58
N GLY A 450 -9.16 -43.87 5.82
CA GLY A 450 -10.36 -44.57 6.30
C GLY A 450 -10.09 -45.97 6.85
N ALA A 451 -9.07 -46.66 6.35
CA ALA A 451 -8.68 -47.98 6.82
C ALA A 451 -8.13 -48.00 8.26
N LEU A 452 -7.72 -46.83 8.79
CA LEU A 452 -7.16 -46.75 10.14
C LEU A 452 -8.26 -46.80 11.21
N PRO A 453 -8.10 -47.64 12.26
CA PRO A 453 -9.05 -47.70 13.36
C PRO A 453 -9.03 -46.38 14.15
N PRO A 454 -10.15 -45.97 14.78
CA PRO A 454 -10.23 -44.71 15.52
C PRO A 454 -9.17 -44.61 16.62
N ALA A 455 -8.87 -45.73 17.27
CA ALA A 455 -7.85 -45.83 18.31
C ALA A 455 -6.44 -45.47 17.80
N ALA A 456 -6.09 -45.85 16.57
CA ALA A 456 -4.81 -45.47 15.97
C ALA A 456 -4.74 -43.96 15.69
N LEU A 457 -5.83 -43.39 15.14
CA LEU A 457 -5.92 -41.96 14.85
C LEU A 457 -5.89 -41.08 16.11
N ALA A 458 -6.41 -41.59 17.23
CA ALA A 458 -6.29 -40.94 18.54
C ALA A 458 -4.85 -41.05 19.08
N ARG A 459 -4.20 -42.20 18.91
CA ARG A 459 -2.88 -42.50 19.48
C ARG A 459 -1.73 -41.74 18.82
N ASP A 460 -1.74 -41.54 17.50
CA ASP A 460 -0.69 -40.84 16.76
C ASP A 460 -1.26 -39.80 15.77
N ILE A 461 -0.50 -38.75 15.49
CA ILE A 461 -0.82 -37.86 14.37
C ILE A 461 -0.52 -38.63 13.08
N HIS A 462 -1.44 -38.57 12.13
CA HIS A 462 -1.29 -39.25 10.84
C HIS A 462 -1.26 -38.21 9.73
N VAL A 463 -0.23 -38.31 8.90
CA VAL A 463 -0.05 -37.40 7.77
C VAL A 463 -0.10 -38.20 6.49
N ALA A 464 -1.01 -37.85 5.58
CA ALA A 464 -1.16 -38.48 4.28
C ALA A 464 -0.74 -37.52 3.16
N ARG A 465 0.01 -38.06 2.20
CA ARG A 465 0.41 -37.38 0.97
C ARG A 465 0.09 -38.30 -0.21
N GLY A 466 -1.14 -38.20 -0.72
CA GLY A 466 -1.67 -39.21 -1.65
C GLY A 466 -1.77 -40.55 -0.92
N GLU A 467 -1.15 -41.59 -1.45
CA GLU A 467 -1.14 -42.93 -0.85
C GLU A 467 -0.10 -43.10 0.27
N GLU A 468 0.88 -42.19 0.38
CA GLU A 468 1.91 -42.30 1.42
C GLU A 468 1.38 -41.79 2.77
N VAL A 469 1.38 -42.66 3.78
CA VAL A 469 0.99 -42.33 5.16
C VAL A 469 2.21 -42.38 6.08
N ARG A 470 2.43 -41.32 6.85
CA ARG A 470 3.48 -41.24 7.88
C ARG A 470 2.88 -40.89 9.24
N PRO A 471 3.04 -41.77 10.25
CA PRO A 471 2.62 -41.45 11.61
C PRO A 471 3.71 -40.71 12.40
N GLY A 472 3.30 -40.05 13.47
CA GLY A 472 4.18 -39.57 14.53
C GLY A 472 5.19 -38.49 14.13
N TYR A 473 6.42 -38.60 14.61
CA TYR A 473 7.48 -37.60 14.35
C TYR A 473 7.78 -37.40 12.86
N ALA A 474 7.73 -38.48 12.06
CA ALA A 474 7.89 -38.40 10.61
C ALA A 474 6.80 -37.53 9.96
N GLY A 475 5.59 -37.52 10.52
CA GLY A 475 4.52 -36.61 10.12
C GLY A 475 4.91 -35.14 10.32
N TYR A 476 5.52 -34.78 11.47
CA TYR A 476 5.99 -33.42 11.71
C TYR A 476 7.12 -32.98 10.78
N GLN A 477 8.01 -33.89 10.39
CA GLN A 477 9.03 -33.62 9.37
C GLN A 477 8.37 -33.24 8.03
N LEU A 478 7.30 -33.93 7.62
CA LEU A 478 6.54 -33.60 6.42
C LEU A 478 5.78 -32.29 6.53
N ILE A 479 5.16 -32.02 7.69
CA ILE A 479 4.48 -30.75 7.95
C ILE A 479 5.47 -29.59 7.86
N ALA A 480 6.65 -29.69 8.49
CA ALA A 480 7.66 -28.64 8.47
C ALA A 480 8.11 -28.27 7.04
N ARG A 481 8.19 -29.24 6.13
CA ARG A 481 8.48 -29.00 4.71
C ARG A 481 7.40 -28.20 3.99
N ARG A 482 6.15 -28.22 4.46
CA ARG A 482 5.03 -27.47 3.85
C ARG A 482 4.89 -26.04 4.37
N LEU A 483 5.49 -25.73 5.52
CA LEU A 483 5.32 -24.45 6.19
C LEU A 483 6.60 -23.59 5.98
N PRO A 484 6.56 -22.51 5.17
CA PRO A 484 7.76 -21.75 4.80
C PRO A 484 8.58 -21.24 5.98
N LEU A 485 7.92 -20.82 7.06
CA LEU A 485 8.59 -20.32 8.26
C LEU A 485 9.43 -21.40 8.95
N LEU A 486 9.12 -22.69 8.75
CA LEU A 486 9.85 -23.80 9.34
C LEU A 486 10.96 -24.35 8.43
N TRP A 487 11.08 -23.88 7.19
CA TRP A 487 12.11 -24.35 6.26
C TRP A 487 13.54 -24.26 6.79
N PRO A 488 13.97 -23.19 7.49
CA PRO A 488 15.34 -23.10 8.01
C PRO A 488 15.72 -24.24 8.96
N ILE A 489 14.74 -24.81 9.68
CA ILE A 489 14.98 -25.91 10.63
C ILE A 489 14.75 -27.30 10.02
N VAL A 490 14.20 -27.40 8.80
CA VAL A 490 13.92 -28.69 8.15
C VAL A 490 15.16 -29.59 8.05
N PRO A 491 16.34 -29.11 7.61
CA PRO A 491 17.53 -29.97 7.55
C PRO A 491 17.87 -30.56 8.91
N LEU A 492 17.83 -29.75 9.96
CA LEU A 492 18.13 -30.17 11.33
C LEU A 492 17.19 -31.29 11.82
N LEU A 493 15.90 -31.24 11.45
CA LEU A 493 14.92 -32.27 11.84
C LEU A 493 15.24 -33.67 11.24
N HIS A 494 16.07 -33.75 10.21
CA HIS A 494 16.41 -35.01 9.51
C HIS A 494 17.81 -35.54 9.85
N VAL A 495 18.60 -34.79 10.61
CA VAL A 495 19.97 -35.17 10.95
C VAL A 495 19.99 -35.94 12.26
N TRP A 496 20.82 -36.98 12.33
CA TRP A 496 21.13 -37.66 13.59
C TRP A 496 22.08 -36.79 14.43
N PRO A 497 21.88 -36.61 15.75
CA PRO A 497 20.95 -37.31 16.65
C PRO A 497 19.57 -36.65 16.83
N VAL A 498 19.31 -35.51 16.18
CA VAL A 498 18.07 -34.72 16.36
C VAL A 498 16.82 -35.54 16.03
N THR A 499 16.84 -36.34 14.96
CA THR A 499 15.73 -37.22 14.62
C THR A 499 15.42 -38.23 15.73
N ALA A 500 16.44 -38.82 16.36
CA ALA A 500 16.26 -39.78 17.45
C ALA A 500 15.70 -39.11 18.71
N ILE A 501 16.23 -37.93 19.06
CA ILE A 501 15.74 -37.13 20.19
C ILE A 501 14.29 -36.69 19.94
N GLY A 502 13.98 -36.20 18.73
CA GLY A 502 12.66 -35.77 18.34
C GLY A 502 11.62 -36.89 18.34
N ALA A 503 11.98 -38.09 17.86
CA ALA A 503 11.12 -39.27 17.91
C ALA A 503 10.81 -39.71 19.35
N ARG A 504 11.82 -39.73 20.23
CA ARG A 504 11.64 -40.04 21.67
C ARG A 504 10.77 -38.99 22.35
N GLY A 505 11.04 -37.70 22.10
CA GLY A 505 10.26 -36.59 22.62
C GLY A 505 8.80 -36.64 22.17
N TYR A 506 8.57 -36.91 20.89
CA TYR A 506 7.22 -37.12 20.35
C TYR A 506 6.50 -38.26 21.06
N ARG A 507 7.14 -39.44 21.18
CA ARG A 507 6.52 -40.62 21.82
C ARG A 507 6.14 -40.32 23.27
N LYS A 508 7.02 -39.69 24.04
CA LYS A 508 6.73 -39.24 25.42
C LYS A 508 5.48 -38.37 25.48
N VAL A 509 5.35 -37.38 24.60
CA VAL A 509 4.16 -36.51 24.54
C VAL A 509 2.92 -37.29 24.09
N ALA A 510 3.05 -38.13 23.06
CA ALA A 510 1.95 -38.90 22.48
C ALA A 510 1.41 -40.00 23.42
N ASP A 511 2.22 -40.51 24.34
CA ASP A 511 1.77 -41.44 25.39
C ASP A 511 1.16 -40.71 26.59
N THR A 512 1.57 -39.47 26.88
CA THR A 512 0.95 -38.66 27.95
C THR A 512 -0.38 -38.02 27.55
N ARG A 513 -0.70 -37.92 26.26
CA ARG A 513 -1.96 -37.29 25.79
C ARG A 513 -3.15 -38.24 25.80
N THR A 514 -2.96 -39.56 25.91
CA THR A 514 -4.06 -40.54 26.04
C THR A 514 -4.83 -40.37 27.36
N THR A 515 -4.28 -39.61 28.32
CA THR A 515 -4.95 -39.20 29.56
C THR A 515 -5.66 -37.84 29.45
N CYS A 516 -5.60 -37.15 28.30
CA CYS A 516 -6.40 -35.95 28.07
C CYS A 516 -7.87 -36.37 27.92
N GLY A 517 -8.69 -36.03 28.93
CA GLY A 517 -10.15 -36.22 28.88
C GLY A 517 -10.79 -35.46 27.70
N PRO A 518 -12.02 -35.83 27.31
CA PRO A 518 -12.71 -35.16 26.22
C PRO A 518 -13.00 -33.70 26.58
N ASP A 519 -12.23 -32.77 26.04
CA ASP A 519 -12.59 -31.36 26.09
C ASP A 519 -13.85 -31.15 25.25
N GLN A 520 -14.87 -30.50 25.82
CA GLN A 520 -16.07 -30.16 25.08
C GLN A 520 -15.72 -29.16 23.97
N LEU A 521 -16.01 -29.54 22.72
CA LEU A 521 -15.93 -28.64 21.58
C LEU A 521 -16.98 -27.54 21.75
N ARG A 522 -16.54 -26.30 21.57
CA ARG A 522 -17.40 -25.12 21.64
C ARG A 522 -17.48 -24.48 20.27
N ASN A 523 -18.69 -24.11 19.89
CA ASN A 523 -18.88 -23.25 18.73
C ASN A 523 -18.28 -21.89 19.06
N ALA A 524 -17.25 -21.48 18.32
CA ALA A 524 -16.66 -20.17 18.48
C ALA A 524 -17.73 -19.11 18.22
N ARG A 525 -17.92 -18.17 19.15
CA ARG A 525 -18.76 -17.01 18.89
C ARG A 525 -18.11 -16.20 17.76
N PRO A 526 -18.86 -15.83 16.71
CA PRO A 526 -18.33 -14.97 15.66
C PRO A 526 -17.91 -13.65 16.31
N GLU A 527 -16.61 -13.37 16.27
CA GLU A 527 -16.10 -12.11 16.78
C GLU A 527 -16.66 -10.99 15.92
N GLN A 528 -17.44 -10.08 16.51
CA GLN A 528 -18.10 -9.01 15.77
C GLN A 528 -17.03 -8.07 15.20
N ARG A 529 -16.86 -8.09 13.87
CA ARG A 529 -15.78 -7.38 13.20
C ARG A 529 -16.18 -5.92 12.98
N ARG A 530 -15.74 -5.04 13.89
CA ARG A 530 -15.97 -3.59 13.80
C ARG A 530 -15.16 -3.01 12.65
N LEU A 531 -15.85 -2.44 11.66
CA LEU A 531 -15.22 -1.80 10.49
C LEU A 531 -14.94 -0.31 10.73
N TRP A 532 -15.71 0.32 11.62
CA TRP A 532 -15.69 1.78 11.82
C TRP A 532 -14.30 2.36 12.13
N PRO A 533 -13.39 1.74 12.93
CA PRO A 533 -12.11 2.39 13.25
C PRO A 533 -11.26 2.60 12.01
N VAL A 534 -11.15 1.57 11.16
CA VAL A 534 -10.38 1.64 9.90
C VAL A 534 -11.06 2.59 8.93
N THR A 535 -12.39 2.55 8.84
CA THR A 535 -13.15 3.44 7.95
C THR A 535 -12.93 4.90 8.34
N THR A 536 -13.03 5.25 9.61
CA THR A 536 -12.81 6.62 10.10
C THR A 536 -11.39 7.09 9.80
N VAL A 537 -10.37 6.31 10.21
CA VAL A 537 -8.97 6.68 9.97
C VAL A 537 -8.69 6.80 8.46
N GLY A 538 -9.16 5.85 7.66
CA GLY A 538 -8.99 5.86 6.22
C GLY A 538 -9.64 7.07 5.54
N ILE A 539 -10.86 7.44 5.93
CA ILE A 539 -11.55 8.63 5.41
C ILE A 539 -10.80 9.90 5.79
N VAL A 540 -10.39 10.05 7.06
CA VAL A 540 -9.65 11.24 7.52
C VAL A 540 -8.33 11.41 6.76
N LEU A 541 -7.55 10.35 6.63
CA LEU A 541 -6.28 10.38 5.89
C LEU A 541 -6.48 10.70 4.41
N LEU A 542 -7.48 10.07 3.77
CA LEU A 542 -7.77 10.27 2.36
C LEU A 542 -8.27 11.69 2.09
N ALA A 543 -9.21 12.18 2.91
CA ALA A 543 -9.75 13.52 2.80
C ALA A 543 -8.65 14.57 3.05
N GLY A 544 -7.85 14.42 4.10
CA GLY A 544 -6.76 15.35 4.41
C GLY A 544 -5.72 15.45 3.29
N ASN A 545 -5.24 14.32 2.76
CA ASN A 545 -4.31 14.34 1.62
C ASN A 545 -4.96 14.86 0.34
N THR A 546 -6.25 14.60 0.13
CA THR A 546 -6.98 15.13 -1.03
C THR A 546 -7.13 16.64 -0.94
N LEU A 547 -7.50 17.18 0.21
CA LEU A 547 -7.65 18.63 0.43
C LEU A 547 -6.31 19.36 0.27
N LEU A 548 -5.24 18.85 0.89
CA LEU A 548 -3.89 19.42 0.72
C LEU A 548 -3.37 19.28 -0.71
N GLY A 549 -3.68 18.17 -1.37
CA GLY A 549 -3.42 17.92 -2.78
C GLY A 549 -4.10 18.95 -3.69
N LEU A 550 -5.40 19.20 -3.48
CA LEU A 550 -6.18 20.21 -4.21
C LEU A 550 -5.64 21.61 -3.96
N ALA A 551 -5.17 21.90 -2.74
CA ALA A 551 -4.58 23.17 -2.38
C ALA A 551 -3.11 23.33 -2.85
N GLY A 552 -2.48 22.29 -3.40
CA GLY A 552 -1.07 22.32 -3.81
C GLY A 552 -0.08 22.45 -2.66
N ILE A 553 -0.50 22.14 -1.43
CA ILE A 553 0.31 22.33 -0.22
C ILE A 553 1.29 21.15 -0.07
N THR A 554 2.55 21.40 -0.44
CA THR A 554 3.65 20.43 -0.37
C THR A 554 4.50 20.52 0.91
N SER A 555 4.28 21.56 1.72
CA SER A 555 5.11 21.91 2.89
C SER A 555 4.47 21.54 4.23
N SER A 556 3.59 20.53 4.26
CA SER A 556 2.87 20.08 5.45
C SER A 556 3.34 18.69 5.91
N TRP A 557 3.20 18.37 7.20
CA TRP A 557 3.55 17.05 7.76
C TRP A 557 2.45 16.58 8.73
N PRO A 558 2.16 15.27 8.84
CA PRO A 558 2.56 14.18 7.95
C PRO A 558 1.66 14.06 6.71
N LEU A 559 0.59 14.84 6.59
CA LEU A 559 -0.26 14.89 5.39
C LEU A 559 0.29 15.94 4.44
N SER A 560 0.34 15.68 3.13
CA SER A 560 0.86 16.66 2.16
C SER A 560 0.53 16.27 0.73
N ALA A 561 0.45 17.27 -0.16
CA ALA A 561 0.65 17.05 -1.58
C ALA A 561 2.10 16.60 -1.80
N TYR A 562 2.30 15.45 -2.46
CA TYR A 562 3.65 15.01 -2.80
C TYR A 562 4.32 15.96 -3.78
N PRO A 563 5.66 15.96 -3.89
CA PRO A 563 6.39 16.95 -4.67
C PRO A 563 5.87 16.96 -6.09
N THR A 564 5.35 18.12 -6.48
CA THR A 564 4.68 18.24 -7.77
C THR A 564 5.70 18.26 -8.91
N PHE A 565 6.92 18.76 -8.65
CA PHE A 565 7.89 19.15 -9.68
C PHE A 565 7.25 20.06 -10.74
N ALA A 566 6.20 20.77 -10.37
CA ALA A 566 5.36 21.48 -11.32
C ALA A 566 5.89 22.88 -11.66
N GLY A 567 6.82 23.41 -10.88
CA GLY A 567 7.42 24.71 -11.13
C GLY A 567 8.20 24.72 -12.44
N PRO A 568 8.14 25.80 -13.24
CA PRO A 568 8.99 25.95 -14.40
C PRO A 568 10.46 25.83 -13.98
N VAL A 569 11.27 25.18 -14.82
CA VAL A 569 12.73 25.23 -14.75
C VAL A 569 13.15 25.68 -16.14
N GLY A 570 13.35 26.97 -16.33
CA GLY A 570 13.94 27.52 -17.56
C GLY A 570 15.48 27.53 -17.50
N PRO A 571 16.16 27.82 -18.62
CA PRO A 571 17.62 28.01 -18.62
C PRO A 571 18.08 29.06 -17.59
N ASP A 572 17.35 30.18 -17.49
CA ASP A 572 17.71 31.32 -16.63
C ASP A 572 17.56 30.99 -15.13
N GLN A 573 16.59 30.15 -14.79
CA GLN A 573 16.31 29.72 -13.40
C GLN A 573 17.28 28.66 -12.89
N ILE A 574 17.97 27.95 -13.78
CA ILE A 574 19.09 27.07 -13.42
C ILE A 574 20.27 27.93 -12.97
N VAL A 575 20.54 29.05 -13.67
CA VAL A 575 21.66 29.95 -13.40
C VAL A 575 21.42 30.79 -12.14
N GLU A 576 20.26 31.44 -12.00
CA GLU A 576 19.95 32.30 -10.84
C GLU A 576 20.03 31.58 -9.48
N ARG A 577 19.65 30.29 -9.43
CA ARG A 577 19.71 29.50 -8.18
C ARG A 577 21.09 28.89 -7.91
N MET A 578 22.01 28.90 -8.86
CA MET A 578 23.41 28.52 -8.63
C MET A 578 24.23 29.65 -8.01
N VAL A 579 23.78 30.90 -8.14
CA VAL A 579 24.43 32.08 -7.52
C VAL A 579 24.03 32.22 -6.03
N LEU A 580 23.00 31.50 -5.58
CA LEU A 580 22.42 31.59 -4.22
C LEU A 580 22.65 30.33 -3.35
N VAL A 581 23.45 29.37 -3.81
CA VAL A 581 23.89 28.17 -3.07
C VAL A 581 25.41 28.20 -3.04
#